data_AF-A0A1Q3DAC3-F1
#
_entry.id   AF-A0A1Q3DAC3-F1
#
_cell.length_a   1.000
_cell.length_b   1.000
_cell.length_c   1.000
_cell.angle_alpha   90.00
_cell.angle_beta   90.00
_cell.angle_gamma   90.00
#
_symmetry.space_group_name_H-M   'P 1'
#
loop_
_entity.id
_entity.type
_entity.pdbx_description
1 polymer ?
#
loop_
_entity_poly.entity_id
_entity_poly.type
_entity_poly.pdbx_seq_one_letter_code
_entity_poly.pdbx_strand_id
1 'polypeptide(L)'
;MTFLVVDTPSPYNAIVGRPGLNLLEALVSMRHLLMKFPTRFGMVEVTGDQQVARQCYKTAISDKGKDEALPIANVKLRGDMEPERPQPIEDVLQVPMEEGNNEKVFQVGSQLGEAEKVELITFLRDNKHIFAWSAEEVPGISPDVMVHKLSVDPARPPTRQKKRNFAPEGRCQ
;
A
#
# COMPACT_ATOMS: atom_id res chain seq x y z
N MET A 1 23.54 2.80 1.03
CA MET A 1 22.37 2.92 1.92
C MET A 1 22.51 1.91 3.03
N THR A 2 22.35 2.32 4.29
CA THR A 2 22.38 1.45 5.46
C THR A 2 20.97 1.39 6.02
N PHE A 3 20.39 0.19 6.11
CA PHE A 3 19.05 -0.03 6.64
C PHE A 3 19.12 -1.07 7.77
N LEU A 4 18.21 -0.93 8.75
CA LEU A 4 18.03 -1.88 9.83
C LEU A 4 16.96 -2.89 9.40
N VAL A 5 17.30 -4.17 9.43
CA VAL A 5 16.33 -5.26 9.24
C VAL A 5 15.91 -5.72 10.63
N VAL A 6 14.62 -5.57 10.95
CA VAL A 6 14.04 -6.03 12.21
C VAL A 6 13.12 -7.21 11.90
N ASP A 7 13.42 -8.36 12.49
CA ASP A 7 12.56 -9.54 12.41
C ASP A 7 11.45 -9.43 13.46
N THR A 8 10.36 -8.75 13.09
CA THR A 8 9.19 -8.60 13.94
C THR A 8 7.91 -8.73 13.12
N PRO A 9 6.89 -9.46 13.63
CA PRO A 9 5.55 -9.43 13.06
C PRO A 9 5.02 -7.98 13.11
N SER A 10 4.50 -7.47 12.00
CA SER A 10 3.93 -6.13 11.91
C SER A 10 2.51 -6.19 11.33
N PRO A 11 1.55 -5.44 11.91
CA PRO A 11 0.21 -5.31 11.35
C PRO A 11 0.17 -4.36 10.14
N TYR A 12 1.28 -3.68 9.82
CA TYR A 12 1.36 -2.66 8.78
C TYR A 12 1.93 -3.21 7.47
N ASN A 13 1.39 -2.71 6.35
CA ASN A 13 1.94 -2.98 5.02
C ASN A 13 3.00 -1.93 4.68
N ALA A 14 4.18 -2.35 4.21
CA ALA A 14 5.19 -1.46 3.66
C ALA A 14 5.02 -1.35 2.14
N ILE A 15 4.93 -0.12 1.63
CA ILE A 15 4.91 0.15 0.18
C ILE A 15 6.32 0.54 -0.25
N VAL A 16 7.02 -0.36 -0.93
CA VAL A 16 8.36 -0.10 -1.47
C VAL A 16 8.24 0.27 -2.95
N GLY A 17 8.62 1.51 -3.28
CA GLY A 17 8.60 1.99 -4.66
C GLY A 17 9.64 1.32 -5.56
N ARG A 18 9.46 1.44 -6.89
CA ARG A 18 10.40 0.94 -7.90
C ARG A 18 11.86 1.38 -7.67
N PRO A 19 12.16 2.67 -7.34
CA PRO A 19 13.53 3.08 -7.04
C PRO A 19 14.14 2.30 -5.87
N GLY A 20 13.36 2.04 -4.82
CA GLY A 20 13.79 1.27 -3.65
C GLY A 20 14.05 -0.20 -4.00
N LEU A 21 13.16 -0.84 -4.76
CA LEU A 21 13.36 -2.21 -5.23
C LEU A 21 14.61 -2.34 -6.12
N ASN A 22 14.82 -1.39 -7.03
CA ASN A 22 16.00 -1.38 -7.90
C ASN A 22 17.29 -1.19 -7.11
N LEU A 23 17.29 -0.29 -6.12
CA LEU A 23 18.45 -0.05 -5.26
C LEU A 23 18.80 -1.27 -4.40
N LEU A 24 17.80 -2.04 -3.99
CA LEU A 24 17.98 -3.30 -3.28
C LEU A 24 18.37 -4.46 -4.20
N GLU A 25 18.35 -4.28 -5.53
CA GLU A 25 18.44 -5.39 -6.49
C GLU A 25 17.42 -6.50 -6.19
N ALA A 26 16.22 -6.08 -5.76
CA ALA A 26 15.24 -6.97 -5.21
C ALA A 26 14.45 -7.73 -6.29
N LEU A 27 14.30 -9.04 -6.09
CA LEU A 27 13.43 -9.91 -6.85
C LEU A 27 12.13 -10.14 -6.08
N VAL A 28 11.01 -9.69 -6.65
CA VAL A 28 9.69 -9.81 -6.03
C VAL A 28 8.83 -10.81 -6.79
N SER A 29 8.30 -11.80 -6.07
CA SER A 29 7.35 -12.78 -6.60
C SER A 29 6.01 -12.64 -5.89
N MET A 30 5.09 -11.93 -6.53
CA MET A 30 3.73 -11.70 -6.01
C MET A 30 2.97 -12.99 -5.74
N ARG A 31 3.13 -14.02 -6.59
CA ARG A 31 2.46 -15.32 -6.44
C ARG A 31 2.82 -16.03 -5.13
N HIS A 32 4.06 -15.89 -4.70
CA HIS A 32 4.59 -16.57 -3.52
C HIS A 32 4.75 -15.62 -2.33
N LEU A 33 4.28 -14.37 -2.46
CA LEU A 33 4.47 -13.29 -1.48
C LEU A 33 5.93 -13.21 -1.00
N LEU A 34 6.87 -13.28 -1.94
CA LEU A 34 8.29 -13.44 -1.67
C LEU A 34 9.08 -12.27 -2.21
N MET A 35 10.00 -11.73 -1.42
CA MET A 35 10.99 -10.76 -1.88
C MET A 35 12.38 -11.25 -1.50
N LYS A 36 13.32 -11.23 -2.46
CA LYS A 36 14.72 -11.56 -2.24
C LYS A 36 15.61 -10.40 -2.61
N PHE A 37 16.63 -10.14 -1.83
CA PHE A 37 17.62 -9.12 -2.18
C PHE A 37 19.00 -9.45 -1.57
N PRO A 38 20.09 -9.09 -2.25
CA PRO A 38 21.44 -9.26 -1.72
C PRO A 38 21.71 -8.31 -0.56
N THR A 39 22.45 -8.80 0.44
CA THR A 39 23.06 -8.00 1.51
C THR A 39 24.52 -8.41 1.70
N ARG A 40 25.28 -7.62 2.47
CA ARG A 40 26.67 -7.95 2.82
C ARG A 40 26.83 -9.27 3.58
N PHE A 41 25.75 -9.80 4.15
CA PHE A 41 25.73 -11.07 4.89
C PHE A 41 25.14 -12.23 4.07
N GLY A 42 24.80 -12.00 2.80
CA GLY A 42 24.18 -12.99 1.92
C GLY A 42 22.82 -12.54 1.40
N MET A 43 22.11 -13.45 0.74
CA MET A 43 20.79 -13.18 0.20
C MET A 43 19.74 -13.25 1.31
N VAL A 44 19.00 -12.16 1.50
CA VAL A 44 17.87 -12.10 2.42
C VAL A 44 16.61 -12.48 1.69
N GLU A 45 15.75 -13.23 2.36
CA GLU A 45 14.42 -13.63 1.90
C GLU A 45 13.38 -13.07 2.86
N VAL A 46 12.41 -12.36 2.31
CA VAL A 46 11.25 -11.82 3.02
C VAL A 46 10.02 -12.52 2.48
N THR A 47 9.34 -13.27 3.34
CA THR A 47 8.11 -14.01 3.02
C THR A 47 6.91 -13.31 3.65
N GLY A 48 5.84 -13.16 2.90
CA GLY A 48 4.55 -12.74 3.42
C GLY A 48 3.76 -13.94 3.94
N ASP A 49 3.42 -13.93 5.22
CA ASP A 49 2.49 -14.88 5.83
C ASP A 49 1.14 -14.20 6.11
N GLN A 50 0.11 -14.63 5.36
CA GLN A 50 -1.21 -14.05 5.48
C GLN A 50 -1.89 -14.36 6.83
N GLN A 51 -1.58 -15.50 7.46
CA GLN A 51 -2.14 -15.87 8.77
C GLN A 51 -1.55 -15.01 9.88
N VAL A 52 -0.22 -14.88 9.90
CA VAL A 52 0.48 -14.02 10.85
C VAL A 52 0.03 -12.57 10.67
N ALA A 53 -0.04 -12.07 9.44
CA ALA A 53 -0.54 -10.72 9.16
C ALA A 53 -1.98 -10.51 9.70
N ARG A 54 -2.88 -11.49 9.53
CA ARG A 54 -4.25 -11.44 10.09
C ARG A 54 -4.24 -11.45 11.61
N GLN A 55 -3.39 -12.25 12.24
CA GLN A 55 -3.26 -12.28 13.70
C GLN A 55 -2.74 -10.94 14.23
N CYS A 56 -1.66 -10.41 13.64
CA CYS A 56 -1.15 -9.08 13.97
C CYS A 56 -2.22 -8.00 13.84
N TYR A 57 -3.01 -8.04 12.76
CA TYR A 57 -4.12 -7.11 12.55
C TYR A 57 -5.19 -7.22 13.64
N LYS A 58 -5.60 -8.45 13.99
CA LYS A 58 -6.57 -8.69 15.08
C LYS A 58 -6.04 -8.21 16.42
N THR A 59 -4.79 -8.52 16.76
CA THR A 59 -4.18 -8.10 18.02
C THR A 59 -4.08 -6.58 18.11
N ALA A 60 -3.68 -5.91 17.03
CA ALA A 60 -3.61 -4.44 16.98
C ALA A 60 -4.97 -3.75 17.14
N ILE A 61 -6.07 -4.41 16.75
CA ILE A 61 -7.44 -3.90 16.93
C ILE A 61 -8.00 -4.24 18.31
N SER A 62 -7.80 -5.47 18.79
CA SER A 62 -8.34 -5.93 20.08
C SER A 62 -7.73 -5.20 21.29
N ASP A 63 -6.53 -4.64 21.15
CA ASP A 63 -5.91 -3.81 22.20
C ASP A 63 -6.66 -2.47 22.42
N LYS A 64 -7.53 -2.06 21.48
CA LYS A 64 -8.33 -0.81 21.57
C LYS A 64 -9.69 -0.95 22.27
N GLY A 65 -10.01 -2.12 22.82
CA GLY A 65 -11.24 -2.35 23.58
C GLY A 65 -12.09 -3.49 23.04
N LYS A 66 -12.89 -4.07 23.93
CA LYS A 66 -13.76 -5.23 23.67
C LYS A 66 -14.82 -4.90 22.61
N ASP A 67 -14.48 -5.10 21.35
CA ASP A 67 -15.46 -5.51 20.35
C ASP A 67 -14.95 -6.75 19.63
N GLU A 68 -15.84 -7.74 19.54
CA GLU A 68 -15.51 -9.07 19.04
C GLU A 68 -15.00 -8.99 17.61
N ALA A 69 -13.70 -9.23 17.43
CA ALA A 69 -13.10 -9.40 16.12
C ALA A 69 -13.66 -10.69 15.48
N LEU A 70 -14.69 -10.53 14.64
CA LEU A 70 -15.30 -11.64 13.93
C LEU A 70 -14.23 -12.42 13.13
N PRO A 71 -14.20 -13.75 13.25
CA PRO A 71 -13.25 -14.56 12.49
C PRO A 71 -13.53 -14.43 10.99
N ILE A 72 -12.51 -14.02 10.22
CA ILE A 72 -12.45 -14.17 8.75
C ILE A 72 -12.27 -15.66 8.40
N ALA A 73 -13.19 -16.49 8.87
CA ALA A 73 -13.45 -17.82 8.36
C ALA A 73 -14.88 -17.72 7.82
N ASN A 74 -15.00 -17.60 6.50
CA ASN A 74 -16.25 -17.43 5.74
C ASN A 74 -16.68 -15.98 5.49
N VAL A 75 -15.82 -15.16 4.86
CA VAL A 75 -16.33 -13.97 4.14
C VAL A 75 -17.05 -14.45 2.88
N LYS A 76 -18.33 -14.77 3.04
CA LYS A 76 -19.32 -14.41 2.02
C LYS A 76 -19.29 -12.89 2.00
N LEU A 77 -18.78 -12.30 0.92
CA LEU A 77 -18.90 -10.87 0.67
C LEU A 77 -20.40 -10.55 0.60
N ARG A 78 -20.96 -10.11 1.73
CA ARG A 78 -22.31 -9.58 1.83
C ARG A 78 -22.40 -8.77 3.10
N GLY A 79 -22.55 -7.47 2.95
CA GLY A 79 -22.69 -6.51 4.02
C GLY A 79 -21.61 -5.45 3.92
N ASP A 80 -22.05 -4.21 3.71
CA ASP A 80 -21.27 -2.97 3.62
C ASP A 80 -20.59 -2.62 4.96
N MET A 81 -19.70 -3.49 5.45
CA MET A 81 -18.70 -3.12 6.44
C MET A 81 -17.39 -2.89 5.71
N GLU A 82 -17.11 -1.63 5.38
CA GLU A 82 -15.74 -1.18 5.18
C GLU A 82 -14.93 -1.70 6.37
N PRO A 83 -13.89 -2.53 6.16
CA PRO A 83 -13.06 -2.98 7.27
C PRO A 83 -12.46 -1.73 7.93
N GLU A 84 -12.82 -1.48 9.19
CA GLU A 84 -12.21 -0.42 9.98
C GLU A 84 -10.70 -0.59 9.91
N ARG A 85 -10.04 0.32 9.20
CA ARG A 85 -8.58 0.32 9.11
C ARG A 85 -8.06 0.60 10.52
N PRO A 86 -7.04 -0.13 11.00
CA PRO A 86 -6.46 0.11 12.30
C PRO A 86 -5.99 1.55 12.32
N GLN A 87 -6.64 2.34 13.19
CA GLN A 87 -6.17 3.68 13.46
C GLN A 87 -4.79 3.56 14.08
N PRO A 88 -3.84 4.46 13.74
CA PRO A 88 -2.52 4.49 14.36
C PRO A 88 -2.59 4.24 15.87
N ILE A 89 -1.69 3.39 16.38
CA ILE A 89 -1.63 3.08 17.82
C ILE A 89 -1.30 4.35 18.62
N GLU A 90 -0.66 5.32 17.97
CA GLU A 90 -0.25 6.60 18.54
C GLU A 90 -0.99 7.76 17.86
N ASP A 91 -1.16 8.87 18.59
CA ASP A 91 -1.69 10.11 18.04
C ASP A 91 -0.81 10.60 16.88
N VAL A 92 -1.43 11.10 15.81
CA VAL A 92 -0.73 11.60 14.62
C VAL A 92 -0.90 13.11 14.46
N LEU A 93 0.16 13.76 14.02
CA LEU A 93 0.19 15.18 13.71
C LEU A 93 0.04 15.37 12.21
N GLN A 94 -0.88 16.25 11.83
CA GLN A 94 -1.09 16.62 10.44
C GLN A 94 -0.11 17.73 10.07
N VAL A 95 0.71 17.46 9.06
CA VAL A 95 1.73 18.38 8.57
C VAL A 95 1.41 18.75 7.12
N PRO A 96 1.17 20.04 6.81
CA PRO A 96 0.97 20.48 5.43
C PRO A 96 2.20 20.18 4.57
N MET A 97 1.96 19.64 3.38
CA MET A 97 3.00 19.41 2.39
C MET A 97 3.60 20.73 1.88
N GLU A 98 2.75 21.75 1.69
CA GLU A 98 3.16 23.09 1.29
C GLU A 98 2.50 24.14 2.19
N GLU A 99 3.21 25.23 2.47
CA GLU A 99 2.66 26.34 3.23
C GLU A 99 1.45 26.94 2.49
N GLY A 100 0.28 26.90 3.14
CA GLY A 100 -0.97 27.44 2.59
C GLY A 100 -1.90 26.41 1.94
N ASN A 101 -1.48 25.15 1.73
CA ASN A 101 -2.35 24.10 1.24
C ASN A 101 -2.71 23.09 2.35
N ASN A 102 -3.95 23.13 2.81
CA ASN A 102 -4.48 22.23 3.84
C ASN A 102 -5.12 20.95 3.28
N GLU A 103 -5.20 20.79 1.97
CA GLU A 103 -5.79 19.60 1.34
C GLU A 103 -4.79 18.44 1.26
N LYS A 104 -3.49 18.76 1.16
CA LYS A 104 -2.40 17.78 1.05
C LYS A 104 -1.57 17.77 2.33
N VAL A 105 -1.90 16.84 3.24
CA VAL A 105 -1.25 16.71 4.55
C VAL A 105 -0.58 15.35 4.72
N PHE A 106 0.60 15.35 5.33
CA PHE A 106 1.24 14.15 5.85
C PHE A 106 0.78 13.87 7.28
N GLN A 107 0.66 12.60 7.64
CA GLN A 107 0.43 12.17 9.03
C GLN A 107 1.74 11.66 9.61
N VAL A 108 2.26 12.32 10.64
CA VAL A 108 3.51 11.97 11.31
C VAL A 108 3.21 11.62 12.77
N GLY A 109 3.80 10.56 13.30
CA GLY A 109 3.59 10.13 14.70
C GLY A 109 3.92 11.26 15.69
N SER A 110 3.09 11.44 16.71
CA SER A 110 3.26 12.49 17.73
C SER A 110 4.43 12.21 18.68
N GLN A 111 4.82 10.95 18.87
CA GLN A 111 5.87 10.53 19.79
C GLN A 111 7.29 10.62 19.20
N LEU A 112 7.42 11.00 17.92
CA LEU A 112 8.73 11.17 17.28
C LEU A 112 9.49 12.32 17.95
N GLY A 113 10.79 12.14 18.19
CA GLY A 113 11.63 13.20 18.75
C GLY A 113 11.63 14.44 17.86
N GLU A 114 11.76 15.65 18.45
CA GLU A 114 11.65 16.91 17.69
C GLU A 114 12.64 16.96 16.50
N ALA A 115 13.88 16.52 16.69
CA ALA A 115 14.90 16.48 15.65
C ALA A 115 14.52 15.52 14.51
N GLU A 116 14.11 14.30 14.84
CA GLU A 116 13.70 13.28 13.86
C GLU A 116 12.48 13.71 13.08
N LYS A 117 11.53 14.37 13.76
CA LYS A 117 10.31 14.89 13.16
C LYS A 117 10.63 15.97 12.13
N VAL A 118 11.54 16.89 12.43
CA VAL A 118 11.99 17.92 11.49
C VAL A 118 12.67 17.30 10.28
N GLU A 119 13.54 16.31 10.49
CA GLU A 119 14.24 15.61 9.39
C GLU A 119 13.25 14.87 8.49
N LEU A 120 12.30 14.13 9.07
CA LEU A 120 11.28 13.40 8.33
C LEU A 120 10.36 14.34 7.53
N ILE A 121 9.90 15.44 8.14
CA ILE A 121 9.04 16.41 7.45
C ILE A 121 9.79 17.05 6.27
N THR A 122 11.05 17.43 6.47
CA THR A 122 11.90 17.99 5.41
C THR A 122 12.05 16.98 4.26
N PHE A 123 12.39 15.73 4.58
CA PHE A 123 12.51 14.67 3.59
C PHE A 123 11.23 14.44 2.79
N LEU A 124 10.06 14.41 3.45
CA LEU A 124 8.77 14.22 2.78
C LEU A 124 8.44 15.39 1.85
N ARG A 125 8.74 16.62 2.25
CA ARG A 125 8.53 17.83 1.43
C ARG A 125 9.45 17.87 0.20
N ASP A 126 10.72 17.53 0.36
CA ASP A 126 11.68 17.47 -0.75
C ASP A 126 11.29 16.41 -1.80
N ASN A 127 10.64 15.33 -1.33
CA ASN A 127 10.18 14.23 -2.16
C ASN A 127 8.70 14.30 -2.55
N LYS A 128 8.06 15.48 -2.46
CA LYS A 128 6.63 15.66 -2.77
C LYS A 128 6.19 15.11 -4.14
N HIS A 129 7.09 15.16 -5.12
CA HIS A 129 6.87 14.72 -6.50
C HIS A 129 6.73 13.20 -6.66
N ILE A 130 7.07 12.42 -5.62
CA ILE A 130 6.95 10.96 -5.62
C ILE A 130 5.51 10.53 -5.28
N PHE A 131 4.78 11.37 -4.56
CA PHE A 131 3.43 11.06 -4.09
C PHE A 131 2.38 11.54 -5.10
N ALA A 132 1.30 10.78 -5.24
CA ALA A 132 0.13 11.15 -6.00
C ALA A 132 -1.08 11.19 -5.07
N TRP A 133 -1.85 12.26 -5.13
CA TRP A 133 -3.01 12.50 -4.27
C TRP A 133 -4.33 12.04 -4.90
N SER A 134 -4.35 11.89 -6.22
CA SER A 134 -5.47 11.36 -6.98
C SER A 134 -4.98 10.45 -8.11
N ALA A 135 -5.89 9.66 -8.68
CA ALA A 135 -5.59 8.83 -9.84
C ALA A 135 -5.17 9.65 -11.08
N GLU A 136 -5.56 10.92 -11.14
CA GLU A 136 -5.26 11.85 -12.24
C GLU A 136 -3.81 12.34 -12.19
N GLU A 137 -3.20 12.38 -11.00
CA GLU A 137 -1.81 12.80 -10.79
C GLU A 137 -0.78 11.70 -11.13
N VAL A 138 -1.24 10.48 -11.43
CA VAL A 138 -0.40 9.38 -11.91
C VAL A 138 -0.59 9.24 -13.42
N PRO A 139 0.12 10.02 -14.26
CA PRO A 139 0.06 9.81 -15.69
C PRO A 139 0.52 8.38 -15.98
N GLY A 140 -0.33 7.62 -16.68
CA GLY A 140 0.02 6.29 -17.13
C GLY A 140 1.29 6.30 -17.98
N ILE A 141 1.89 5.12 -18.15
CA ILE A 141 3.02 4.97 -19.08
C ILE A 141 2.53 5.39 -20.47
N SER A 142 3.25 6.32 -21.12
CA SER A 142 2.87 6.77 -22.47
C SER A 142 2.73 5.56 -23.39
N PRO A 143 1.66 5.48 -24.20
CA PRO A 143 1.51 4.46 -25.23
C PRO A 143 2.73 4.39 -26.17
N ASP A 144 3.47 5.48 -26.35
CA ASP A 144 4.69 5.51 -27.16
C ASP A 144 5.86 4.73 -26.51
N VAL A 145 5.83 4.56 -25.19
CA VAL A 145 6.86 3.85 -24.43
C VAL A 145 6.55 2.35 -24.40
N MET A 146 5.30 1.98 -24.17
CA MET A 146 4.89 0.57 -24.13
C MET A 146 3.41 0.41 -24.47
N VAL A 147 3.14 -0.23 -25.61
CA VAL A 147 1.81 -0.74 -25.99
C VAL A 147 1.85 -2.23 -26.22
N HIS A 148 0.90 -2.94 -25.65
CA HIS A 148 0.62 -4.31 -26.02
C HIS A 148 -0.45 -4.32 -27.12
N LYS A 149 -0.08 -4.77 -28.32
CA LYS A 149 -1.04 -5.00 -29.39
C LYS A 149 -1.62 -6.40 -29.22
N LEU A 150 -2.92 -6.48 -28.96
CA LEU A 150 -3.64 -7.74 -28.98
C LEU A 150 -3.72 -8.24 -30.43
N SER A 151 -3.41 -9.52 -30.66
CA SER A 151 -3.59 -10.18 -31.95
C SER A 151 -5.08 -10.45 -32.18
N VAL A 152 -5.81 -9.41 -32.57
CA VAL A 152 -7.23 -9.48 -32.92
C VAL A 152 -7.36 -9.48 -34.44
N ASP A 153 -8.19 -10.37 -34.97
CA ASP A 153 -8.54 -10.38 -36.39
C ASP A 153 -9.37 -9.11 -36.73
N PRO A 154 -8.86 -8.19 -37.57
CA PRO A 154 -9.56 -6.96 -37.91
C PRO A 154 -10.81 -7.18 -38.77
N ALA A 155 -10.95 -8.35 -39.42
CA ALA A 155 -12.15 -8.70 -40.16
C ALA A 155 -13.31 -9.13 -39.24
N ARG A 156 -13.03 -9.40 -37.96
CA ARG A 156 -14.04 -9.83 -36.99
C ARG A 156 -14.72 -8.61 -36.37
N PRO A 157 -16.06 -8.47 -36.49
CA PRO A 157 -16.75 -7.30 -35.97
C PRO A 157 -16.65 -7.24 -34.44
N PRO A 158 -16.51 -6.04 -33.86
CA PRO A 158 -16.44 -5.88 -32.42
C PRO A 158 -17.73 -6.40 -31.77
N THR A 159 -17.58 -7.35 -30.85
CA THR A 159 -18.72 -7.91 -30.12
C THR A 159 -18.95 -7.11 -28.85
N ARG A 160 -20.04 -6.33 -28.80
CA ARG A 160 -20.45 -5.64 -27.58
C ARG A 160 -21.04 -6.64 -26.59
N GLN A 161 -20.24 -7.06 -25.60
CA GLN A 161 -20.77 -7.88 -24.52
C GLN A 161 -21.76 -7.06 -23.68
N LYS A 162 -22.94 -7.61 -23.43
CA LYS A 162 -23.93 -6.97 -22.55
C LYS A 162 -23.29 -6.82 -21.18
N LYS A 163 -23.28 -5.60 -20.63
CA LYS A 163 -22.82 -5.33 -19.27
C LYS A 163 -23.55 -6.32 -18.36
N ARG A 164 -22.80 -7.21 -17.71
CA ARG A 164 -23.37 -8.05 -16.66
C ARG A 164 -23.83 -7.09 -15.57
N ASN A 165 -25.08 -7.22 -15.15
CA ASN A 165 -25.55 -6.54 -13.96
C ASN A 165 -24.78 -7.15 -12.78
N PHE A 166 -23.69 -6.51 -12.39
CA PHE A 166 -23.11 -6.75 -11.08
C PHE A 166 -24.15 -6.33 -10.05
N ALA A 167 -24.30 -7.12 -8.99
CA ALA A 167 -25.08 -6.73 -7.82
C ALA A 167 -24.62 -5.33 -7.35
N PRO A 168 -25.51 -4.54 -6.71
CA PRO A 168 -25.23 -3.14 -6.36
C PRO A 168 -23.93 -2.93 -5.56
N GLU A 169 -23.41 -3.97 -4.90
CA GLU A 169 -22.14 -3.98 -4.16
C GLU A 169 -20.88 -3.78 -5.05
N GLY A 170 -21.00 -3.71 -6.39
CA GLY A 170 -19.87 -3.56 -7.32
C GLY A 170 -19.77 -2.21 -8.06
N ARG A 171 -20.55 -1.19 -7.66
CA ARG A 171 -20.42 0.17 -8.17
C ARG A 171 -19.78 1.04 -7.09
N CYS A 172 -18.46 1.16 -7.12
CA CYS A 172 -17.78 2.27 -6.45
C CYS A 172 -18.27 3.56 -7.12
N GLN A 173 -18.96 4.41 -6.37
CA GLN A 173 -19.17 5.82 -6.70
C GLN A 173 -17.86 6.57 -6.49
#